data_AF-A0A946MHM7-F1
#
_entry.id   AF-A0A946MHM7-F1
#
_cell.length_a   1.000
_cell.length_b   1.000
_cell.length_c   1.000
_cell.angle_alpha   90.00
_cell.angle_beta   90.00
_cell.angle_gamma   90.00
#
_symmetry.space_group_name_H-M   'P 1'
#
loop_
_entity.id
_entity.type
_entity.pdbx_description
1 polymer ?
#
loop_
_entity_poly.entity_id
_entity_poly.type
_entity_poly.pdbx_seq_one_letter_code
_entity_poly.pdbx_strand_id
1 'polypeptide(L)'
;MSDILAVTTPDVPGRQVERVIGLVRGNTVRARHIGKDIMAGLKTIVGGEIHEYGKLLAESREQALDRMVAEAESLGANAILNVRFATSMVMQGSAEMLAYGTAVVLQDE
;
A
#
# COMPACT_ATOMS: atom_id res chain seq x y z
N MET A 1 14.28 11.03 2.30
CA MET A 1 13.21 10.21 1.72
C MET A 1 13.01 10.78 0.33
N SER A 2 13.17 9.99 -0.73
CA SER A 2 12.88 10.48 -2.07
C SER A 2 11.36 10.57 -2.19
N ASP A 3 10.83 11.74 -2.53
CA ASP A 3 9.39 11.95 -2.66
C ASP A 3 8.95 11.54 -4.07
N ILE A 4 8.87 10.24 -4.34
CA ILE A 4 8.25 9.75 -5.58
C ILE A 4 6.76 10.10 -5.56
N LEU A 5 6.23 10.65 -6.66
CA LEU A 5 4.82 11.01 -6.73
C LEU A 5 3.97 9.74 -6.94
N ALA A 6 3.17 9.36 -5.95
CA ALA A 6 2.22 8.24 -6.08
C ALA A 6 0.77 8.77 -6.15
N VAL A 7 0.04 8.44 -7.22
CA VAL A 7 -1.34 8.89 -7.43
C VAL A 7 -2.27 7.75 -7.82
N THR A 8 -3.55 7.88 -7.49
CA THR A 8 -4.59 6.92 -7.87
C THR A 8 -5.19 7.21 -9.25
N THR A 9 -4.90 8.38 -9.83
CA THR A 9 -5.28 8.77 -11.18
C THR A 9 -4.38 8.11 -12.23
N PRO A 10 -4.86 7.94 -13.48
CA PRO A 10 -4.05 7.40 -14.56
C PRO A 10 -3.05 8.42 -15.14
N ASP A 11 -3.19 9.70 -14.80
CA ASP A 11 -2.39 10.83 -15.28
C ASP A 11 -2.22 11.91 -14.19
N VAL A 12 -1.35 12.89 -14.44
CA VAL A 12 -1.06 14.03 -13.56
C VAL A 12 -1.15 15.31 -14.39
N PRO A 13 -2.12 16.21 -14.12
CA PRO A 13 -2.27 17.46 -14.88
C PRO A 13 -0.98 18.30 -14.89
N GLY A 14 -0.64 18.84 -16.07
CA GLY A 14 0.57 19.63 -16.28
C GLY A 14 1.87 18.83 -16.38
N ARG A 15 1.78 17.49 -16.46
CA ARG A 15 2.93 16.60 -16.68
C ARG A 15 2.60 15.53 -17.72
N GLN A 16 3.59 15.13 -18.49
CA GLN A 16 3.48 14.03 -19.46
C GLN A 16 4.37 12.85 -19.09
N VAL A 17 3.91 11.65 -19.44
CA VAL A 17 4.70 10.41 -19.29
C VAL A 17 5.76 10.37 -20.38
N GLU A 18 7.01 10.59 -20.01
CA GLU A 18 8.17 10.42 -20.90
C GLU A 18 8.43 8.94 -21.13
N ARG A 19 8.36 8.13 -20.07
CA ARG A 19 8.67 6.69 -20.14
C ARG A 19 7.83 5.88 -19.16
N VAL A 20 7.20 4.81 -19.65
CA VAL A 20 6.59 3.77 -18.81
C VAL A 20 7.66 2.75 -18.45
N ILE A 21 7.85 2.50 -17.15
CA ILE A 21 8.78 1.48 -16.66
C ILE A 21 8.05 0.14 -16.51
N GLY A 22 6.85 0.14 -15.92
CA GLY A 22 6.02 -1.05 -15.80
C GLY A 22 5.37 -1.19 -14.43
N LEU A 23 4.91 -2.41 -14.13
CA LEU A 23 4.26 -2.74 -12.86
C LEU A 23 5.27 -2.66 -11.71
N VAL A 24 4.86 -2.01 -10.62
CA VAL A 24 5.53 -2.06 -9.31
C VAL A 24 4.52 -2.45 -8.24
N ARG A 25 5.01 -3.07 -7.17
CA ARG A 25 4.21 -3.64 -6.10
C ARG A 25 4.96 -3.71 -4.77
N GLY A 26 4.20 -3.66 -3.70
CA GLY A 26 4.69 -3.94 -2.36
C GLY A 26 3.63 -4.69 -1.59
N ASN A 27 3.99 -5.80 -0.97
CA ASN A 27 3.07 -6.59 -0.17
C ASN A 27 3.55 -6.73 1.27
N THR A 28 2.63 -6.96 2.19
CA THR A 28 2.92 -7.35 3.57
C THR A 28 1.88 -8.34 4.07
N VAL A 29 2.28 -9.28 4.92
CA VAL A 29 1.39 -10.30 5.48
C VAL A 29 1.32 -10.10 6.99
N ARG A 30 0.11 -10.13 7.55
CA ARG A 30 -0.15 -10.03 8.98
C ARG A 30 -0.93 -11.23 9.48
N ALA A 31 -0.50 -11.80 10.62
CA ALA A 31 -1.13 -12.95 11.25
C ALA A 31 -2.12 -12.53 12.35
N ARG A 32 -3.21 -13.28 12.50
CA ARG A 32 -4.28 -13.17 13.51
C ARG A 32 -3.79 -13.38 14.93
N HIS A 33 -2.59 -13.93 15.14
CA HIS A 33 -2.00 -14.08 16.47
C HIS A 33 -1.81 -12.72 17.14
N ILE A 34 -1.50 -11.66 16.37
CA ILE A 34 -1.53 -10.27 16.84
C ILE A 34 -2.97 -9.85 17.22
N GLY A 35 -3.97 -10.32 16.46
CA GLY A 35 -5.40 -10.06 16.68
C GLY A 35 -6.04 -10.84 17.83
N LYS A 36 -5.43 -11.93 18.31
CA LYS A 36 -5.98 -12.79 19.38
C LYS A 36 -5.84 -12.12 20.75
N ASP A 37 -4.72 -11.43 20.98
CA ASP A 37 -4.50 -10.58 22.15
C ASP A 37 -5.43 -9.36 22.13
N ILE A 38 -5.61 -8.77 20.94
CA ILE A 38 -6.56 -7.67 20.71
C ILE A 38 -8.01 -8.12 21.01
N MET A 39 -8.46 -9.28 20.50
CA MET A 39 -9.80 -9.83 20.81
C MET A 39 -10.01 -10.16 22.29
N ALA A 40 -8.97 -10.59 23.01
CA ALA A 40 -9.06 -10.86 24.44
C ALA A 40 -9.35 -9.57 25.25
N GLY A 41 -8.84 -8.41 24.81
CA GLY A 41 -9.13 -7.10 25.38
C GLY A 41 -10.46 -6.46 24.92
N LEU A 42 -11.07 -6.95 23.85
CA LEU A 42 -12.27 -6.38 23.22
C LEU A 42 -13.60 -7.00 23.65
N LYS A 43 -13.61 -7.98 24.57
CA LYS A 43 -14.83 -8.64 25.06
C LYS A 43 -15.91 -7.67 25.58
N THR A 44 -15.59 -6.39 25.75
CA THR A 44 -16.47 -5.33 26.25
C THR A 44 -16.95 -4.32 25.19
N ILE A 45 -16.49 -4.34 23.93
CA ILE A 45 -16.88 -3.33 22.92
C ILE A 45 -17.99 -3.86 22.01
N VAL A 46 -19.20 -3.36 22.20
CA VAL A 46 -20.36 -3.59 21.33
C VAL A 46 -20.41 -2.50 20.26
N GLY A 47 -20.20 -2.89 18.99
CA GLY A 47 -20.62 -2.11 17.80
C GLY A 47 -19.71 -0.96 17.34
N GLY A 48 -18.53 -0.76 17.93
CA GLY A 48 -17.59 0.32 17.56
C GLY A 48 -16.45 -0.11 16.61
N GLU A 49 -15.72 0.88 16.09
CA GLU A 49 -14.46 0.66 15.36
C GLU A 49 -13.45 -0.07 16.26
N ILE A 50 -12.82 -1.11 15.72
CA ILE A 50 -11.78 -1.81 16.46
C ILE A 50 -10.44 -1.10 16.21
N HIS A 51 -10.13 -0.13 17.07
CA HIS A 51 -9.00 0.78 16.90
C HIS A 51 -7.66 0.06 16.64
N GLU A 52 -7.39 -1.04 17.34
CA GLU A 52 -6.16 -1.83 17.14
C GLU A 52 -6.10 -2.53 15.77
N TYR A 53 -7.23 -3.00 15.21
CA TYR A 53 -7.26 -3.49 13.83
C TYR A 53 -7.13 -2.33 12.83
N GLY A 54 -7.71 -1.17 13.11
CA GLY A 54 -7.54 0.04 12.31
C GLY A 54 -6.08 0.46 12.21
N LYS A 55 -5.38 0.48 13.35
CA LYS A 55 -3.94 0.73 13.44
C LYS A 55 -3.12 -0.31 12.68
N LEU A 56 -3.38 -1.59 12.88
CA LEU A 56 -2.69 -2.67 12.18
C LEU A 56 -2.89 -2.57 10.65
N LEU A 57 -4.09 -2.22 10.19
CA LEU A 57 -4.38 -2.01 8.78
C LEU A 57 -3.65 -0.78 8.23
N ALA A 58 -3.56 0.32 9.00
CA ALA A 58 -2.81 1.50 8.62
C ALA A 58 -1.31 1.18 8.47
N GLU A 59 -0.69 0.57 9.48
CA GLU A 59 0.71 0.14 9.43
C GLU A 59 0.99 -0.83 8.27
N SER A 60 0.03 -1.69 7.94
CA SER A 60 0.16 -2.62 6.82
C SER A 60 0.07 -1.90 5.47
N ARG A 61 -0.76 -0.87 5.33
CA ARG A 61 -0.83 -0.04 4.13
C ARG A 61 0.46 0.74 3.92
N GLU A 62 0.96 1.40 4.96
CA GLU A 62 2.21 2.17 4.88
C GLU A 62 3.38 1.24 4.47
N GLN A 63 3.51 0.08 5.11
CA GLN A 63 4.58 -0.85 4.74
C GLN A 63 4.45 -1.40 3.30
N ALA A 64 3.23 -1.65 2.82
CA ALA A 64 3.01 -2.07 1.43
C ALA A 64 3.36 -0.94 0.45
N LEU A 65 2.97 0.30 0.79
CA LEU A 65 3.27 1.49 0.01
C LEU A 65 4.78 1.76 -0.06
N ASP A 66 5.47 1.74 1.08
CA ASP A 66 6.93 1.92 1.18
C ASP A 66 7.69 0.94 0.28
N ARG A 67 7.27 -0.34 0.28
CA ARG A 67 7.89 -1.38 -0.56
C ARG A 67 7.66 -1.14 -2.05
N MET A 68 6.45 -0.71 -2.43
CA MET A 68 6.12 -0.38 -3.81
C MET A 68 6.91 0.85 -4.29
N VAL A 69 7.04 1.86 -3.44
CA VAL A 69 7.86 3.06 -3.67
C VAL A 69 9.32 2.69 -3.84
N ALA A 70 9.87 1.89 -2.94
CA ALA A 70 11.26 1.44 -3.03
C ALA A 70 11.54 0.63 -4.31
N GLU A 71 10.61 -0.22 -4.75
CA GLU A 71 10.73 -0.92 -6.05
C GLU A 71 10.75 0.09 -7.21
N ALA A 72 9.83 1.06 -7.24
CA ALA A 72 9.78 2.08 -8.27
C ALA A 72 11.05 2.94 -8.33
N GLU A 73 11.56 3.37 -7.18
CA GLU A 73 12.83 4.10 -7.06
C GLU A 73 14.01 3.28 -7.59
N SER A 74 14.06 1.98 -7.23
CA SER A 74 15.13 1.09 -7.70
C SER A 74 15.16 0.91 -9.23
N LEU A 75 14.02 1.15 -9.89
CA LEU A 75 13.88 1.10 -11.34
C LEU A 75 14.06 2.49 -12.01
N GLY A 76 14.37 3.53 -11.23
CA GLY A 76 14.58 4.89 -11.74
C GLY A 76 13.29 5.62 -12.10
N ALA A 77 12.16 5.26 -11.48
CA ALA A 77 10.90 5.97 -11.63
C ALA A 77 10.89 7.26 -10.80
N ASN A 78 10.15 8.27 -11.26
CA ASN A 78 9.87 9.48 -10.47
C ASN A 78 8.37 9.63 -10.11
N ALA A 79 7.52 8.74 -10.62
CA ALA A 79 6.12 8.65 -10.24
C ALA A 79 5.57 7.22 -10.35
N ILE A 80 4.47 6.97 -9.65
CA ILE A 80 3.64 5.77 -9.75
C ILE A 80 2.21 6.22 -10.01
N LEU A 81 1.67 5.86 -11.17
CA LEU A 81 0.31 6.15 -11.56
C LEU A 81 -0.61 4.98 -11.23
N ASN A 82 -1.91 5.28 -11.13
CA ASN A 82 -2.96 4.28 -10.97
C ASN A 82 -2.74 3.34 -9.77
N VAL A 83 -2.27 3.89 -8.65
CA VAL A 83 -2.02 3.13 -7.41
C VAL A 83 -3.31 2.50 -6.90
N ARG A 84 -3.25 1.22 -6.53
CA ARG A 84 -4.35 0.44 -5.98
C ARG A 84 -3.87 -0.35 -4.77
N PHE A 85 -4.79 -0.56 -3.83
CA PHE A 85 -4.62 -1.48 -2.72
C PHE A 85 -5.54 -2.68 -2.91
N ALA A 86 -5.03 -3.87 -2.60
CA ALA A 86 -5.78 -5.11 -2.56
C ALA A 86 -5.48 -5.85 -1.25
N THR A 87 -6.44 -6.63 -0.78
CA THR A 87 -6.25 -7.51 0.37
C THR A 87 -6.72 -8.92 0.02
N SER A 88 -6.03 -9.91 0.56
CA SER A 88 -6.39 -11.33 0.38
C SER A 88 -6.06 -12.14 1.61
N MET A 89 -6.87 -13.15 1.93
CA MET A 89 -6.49 -14.14 2.93
C MET A 89 -5.51 -15.14 2.31
N VAL A 90 -4.27 -15.16 2.82
CA VAL A 90 -3.21 -16.04 2.29
C VAL A 90 -3.22 -17.40 3.00
N MET A 91 -3.58 -17.41 4.28
CA MET A 91 -3.74 -18.62 5.09
C MET A 91 -4.80 -18.39 6.17
N GLN A 92 -5.23 -19.46 6.83
CA GLN A 92 -6.19 -19.33 7.92
C GLN A 92 -5.66 -18.39 8.99
N GLY A 93 -6.30 -17.22 9.08
CA GLY A 93 -5.89 -16.21 10.02
C GLY A 93 -4.64 -15.43 9.64
N SER A 94 -4.28 -15.31 8.36
CA SER A 94 -3.39 -14.24 7.93
C SER A 94 -3.91 -13.58 6.66
N ALA A 95 -3.72 -12.27 6.57
CA ALA A 95 -4.11 -11.49 5.41
C ALA A 95 -2.89 -10.77 4.82
N GLU A 96 -2.86 -10.70 3.50
CA GLU A 96 -1.97 -9.86 2.73
C GLU A 96 -2.61 -8.48 2.51
N MET A 97 -1.79 -7.44 2.61
CA MET A 97 -2.03 -6.12 2.06
C MET A 97 -1.06 -5.92 0.91
N LEU A 98 -1.58 -5.67 -0.30
CA LEU A 98 -0.82 -5.42 -1.53
C LEU A 98 -1.09 -4.00 -2.00
N ALA A 99 -0.05 -3.23 -2.24
CA ALA A 99 -0.07 -2.00 -3.02
C ALA A 99 0.53 -2.29 -4.41
N TYR A 100 -0.07 -1.78 -5.47
CA TYR A 100 0.49 -1.89 -6.83
C TYR A 100 0.10 -0.70 -7.70
N GLY A 101 0.89 -0.44 -8.75
CA GLY A 101 0.65 0.63 -9.71
C GLY A 101 1.62 0.56 -10.89
N THR A 102 1.61 1.60 -11.72
CA THR A 102 2.51 1.71 -12.88
C THR A 102 3.60 2.73 -12.60
N ALA A 103 4.85 2.28 -12.49
CA ALA A 103 6.01 3.16 -12.40
C ALA A 103 6.29 3.84 -13.74
N VAL A 104 6.52 5.14 -13.69
CA VAL A 104 6.77 5.99 -14.85
C VAL A 104 7.84 7.05 -14.56
N VAL A 105 8.34 7.66 -15.63
CA VAL A 105 9.06 8.93 -15.60
C VAL A 105 8.13 10.00 -16.17
N LEU A 106 7.75 10.97 -15.35
CA LEU A 106 7.03 12.18 -15.73
C LEU A 106 8.00 13.32 -16.02
N GLN A 107 7.65 14.16 -16.99
CA GLN A 107 8.26 15.46 -17.25
C GLN A 107 7.18 16.55 -17.24
N ASP A 108 7.55 17.77 -16.90
CA ASP A 108 6.65 18.92 -17.03
C ASP A 108 6.35 19.15 -18.52
N GLU A 109 5.13 19.64 -18.82
CA GLU A 109 4.70 19.96 -20.19
C GLU A 109 5.39 21.18 -20.81
#